data_AF-A0A5E5Q391-F1
#
_entry.id   AF-A0A5E5Q391-F1
#
_cell.length_a   1.000
_cell.length_b   1.000
_cell.length_c   1.000
_cell.angle_alpha   90.00
_cell.angle_beta   90.00
_cell.angle_gamma   90.00
#
_symmetry.space_group_name_H-M   'P 1'
#
loop_
_entity.id
_entity.type
_entity.pdbx_description
1 polymer ?
#
loop_
_entity_poly.entity_id
_entity_poly.type
_entity_poly.pdbx_seq_one_letter_code
_entity_poly.pdbx_strand_id
1 'polypeptide(L)'
;LNADIAKVTGKTIGTVSGLEYSYTHASKTLIISKTSGAFDPADVAKVVEAIQLKNTDIASQLGTRVATITYTDTNGNESEPATASLSVALYRGFVINGEVAGDQSGFSVSSAGDVNGDGLDDLIVGAYGANPNGINSGKAYIIFGKTDTNAIDLAKLGGDSKYAIDYLGDKNANTLTGTSSDEIFVAGAGNDTLTGNGGMDVFNAGLGSDDIIINASNITALEQTGTGNRARVDGGGGTDTLKLEGADLTLDLTKISDRRIQDIEVIDITGSGDNILKLNLDDLLHASTSTNILKVLGDSDDKVNAAGFSDSTIDKTVDGITYDVYTHSDANTNADVELWVQQEIVMF
;
A
#
# COMPACT_ATOMS: atom_id res chain seq x y z
N LEU A 1 16.65 -14.37 25.54
CA LEU A 1 17.20 -13.84 26.81
C LEU A 1 18.73 -13.66 26.68
N ASN A 2 19.20 -12.60 25.98
CA ASN A 2 20.63 -12.46 25.64
C ASN A 2 21.40 -11.58 26.65
N ALA A 3 22.49 -12.16 27.17
CA ALA A 3 23.70 -11.60 27.78
C ALA A 3 23.63 -10.65 29.01
N ASP A 4 22.67 -9.74 29.16
CA ASP A 4 22.77 -8.70 30.22
C ASP A 4 22.20 -9.09 31.59
N ILE A 5 21.38 -10.15 31.67
CA ILE A 5 20.70 -10.57 32.92
C ILE A 5 21.43 -11.74 33.62
N ALA A 6 22.43 -12.33 32.98
CA ALA A 6 22.95 -13.64 33.40
C ALA A 6 23.86 -13.63 34.65
N LYS A 7 24.27 -12.48 35.21
CA LYS A 7 25.24 -12.48 36.34
C LYS A 7 25.10 -11.38 37.40
N VAL A 8 24.02 -10.59 37.42
CA VAL A 8 23.97 -9.42 38.31
C VAL A 8 22.96 -9.62 39.45
N THR A 9 23.47 -10.01 40.62
CA THR A 9 22.67 -10.06 41.86
C THR A 9 22.71 -8.68 42.52
N GLY A 10 21.55 -8.03 42.70
CA GLY A 10 21.45 -6.81 43.52
C GLY A 10 21.91 -5.50 42.86
N LYS A 11 21.83 -5.35 41.53
CA LYS A 11 22.07 -4.08 40.83
C LYS A 11 20.84 -3.66 40.04
N THR A 12 20.54 -2.36 40.03
CA THR A 12 19.51 -1.77 39.16
C THR A 12 19.83 -2.08 37.70
N ILE A 13 18.91 -2.74 37.01
CA ILE A 13 19.05 -3.13 35.59
C ILE A 13 18.27 -2.19 34.65
N GLY A 14 17.47 -1.28 35.20
CA GLY A 14 16.82 -0.22 34.43
C GLY A 14 15.91 0.67 35.27
N THR A 15 15.38 1.72 34.63
CA THR A 15 14.42 2.65 35.21
C THR A 15 13.22 2.84 34.30
N VAL A 16 12.01 2.89 34.87
CA VAL A 16 10.75 3.18 34.16
C VAL A 16 9.90 4.05 35.08
N SER A 17 9.40 5.18 34.58
CA SER A 17 8.58 6.13 35.36
C SER A 17 9.24 6.56 36.69
N GLY A 18 10.57 6.65 36.72
CA GLY A 18 11.32 6.99 37.94
C GLY A 18 11.42 5.86 38.98
N LEU A 19 10.91 4.67 38.68
CA LEU A 19 11.08 3.45 39.48
C LEU A 19 12.32 2.70 38.98
N GLU A 20 13.15 2.26 39.91
CA GLU A 20 14.27 1.37 39.64
C GLU A 20 13.80 -0.08 39.71
N TYR A 21 14.32 -0.96 38.85
CA TYR A 21 14.06 -2.38 38.98
C TYR A 21 15.32 -3.23 38.88
N SER A 22 15.31 -4.36 39.58
CA SER A 22 16.34 -5.39 39.56
C SER A 22 15.71 -6.78 39.55
N TYR A 23 16.32 -7.72 38.83
CA TYR A 23 15.83 -9.10 38.75
C TYR A 23 16.89 -10.07 39.25
N THR A 24 16.51 -10.95 40.17
CA THR A 24 17.39 -11.99 40.70
C THR A 24 17.04 -13.33 40.09
N HIS A 25 17.92 -13.85 39.24
CA HIS A 25 17.69 -15.11 38.53
C HIS A 25 17.58 -16.33 39.47
N ALA A 26 18.38 -16.38 40.54
CA ALA A 26 18.41 -17.49 41.48
C ALA A 26 17.10 -17.66 42.28
N SER A 27 16.49 -16.54 42.72
CA SER A 27 15.23 -16.52 43.46
C SER A 27 14.01 -16.29 42.57
N LYS A 28 14.22 -16.01 41.28
CA LYS A 28 13.20 -15.58 40.31
C LYS A 28 12.39 -14.36 40.79
N THR A 29 13.02 -13.47 41.53
CA THR A 29 12.36 -12.31 42.15
C THR A 29 12.64 -11.04 41.36
N LEU A 30 11.59 -10.31 40.99
CA LEU A 30 11.68 -8.94 40.49
C LEU A 30 11.49 -7.98 41.68
N ILE A 31 12.46 -7.10 41.90
CA ILE A 31 12.39 -6.07 42.92
C ILE A 31 12.23 -4.73 42.20
N ILE A 32 11.19 -3.99 42.56
CA ILE A 32 10.94 -2.63 42.09
C ILE A 32 11.12 -1.72 43.30
N SER A 33 11.98 -0.72 43.16
CA SER A 33 12.36 0.20 44.23
C SER A 33 12.11 1.66 43.83
N LYS A 34 11.71 2.46 44.81
CA LYS A 34 11.53 3.90 44.70
C LYS A 34 12.31 4.59 45.81
N THR A 35 12.90 5.74 45.51
CA THR A 35 13.69 6.52 46.48
C THR A 35 12.83 7.17 47.57
N SER A 36 11.56 7.47 47.31
CA SER A 36 10.60 7.94 48.31
C SER A 36 9.13 7.81 47.86
N GLY A 37 8.21 7.74 48.83
CA GLY A 37 6.76 7.73 48.60
C GLY A 37 6.16 6.33 48.37
N ALA A 38 4.83 6.28 48.24
CA ALA A 38 4.11 5.05 47.93
C ALA A 38 4.30 4.64 46.45
N PHE A 39 4.16 3.34 46.19
CA PHE A 39 3.99 2.83 44.84
C PHE A 39 2.56 3.10 44.36
N ASP A 40 2.43 3.64 43.16
CA ASP A 40 1.18 3.61 42.42
C ASP A 40 1.11 2.27 41.65
N PRO A 41 0.05 1.46 41.83
CA PRO A 41 -0.15 0.23 41.06
C PRO A 41 -0.01 0.41 39.54
N ALA A 42 -0.41 1.56 38.99
CA ALA A 42 -0.29 1.84 37.56
C ALA A 42 1.17 2.02 37.11
N ASP A 43 2.05 2.56 37.97
CA ASP A 43 3.47 2.72 37.64
C ASP A 43 4.24 1.40 37.77
N VAL A 44 3.85 0.56 38.72
CA VAL A 44 4.35 -0.82 38.82
C VAL A 44 3.99 -1.61 37.57
N ALA A 45 2.76 -1.48 37.05
CA ALA A 45 2.33 -2.12 35.82
C ALA A 45 3.20 -1.69 34.60
N LYS A 46 3.55 -0.40 34.49
CA LYS A 46 4.44 0.10 33.42
C LYS A 46 5.85 -0.50 33.49
N VAL A 47 6.41 -0.68 34.69
CA VAL A 47 7.71 -1.34 34.87
C VAL A 47 7.66 -2.78 34.34
N VAL A 48 6.56 -3.48 34.62
CA VAL A 48 6.35 -4.87 34.21
C VAL A 48 6.19 -4.99 32.69
N GLU A 49 5.41 -4.10 32.08
CA GLU A 49 5.24 -4.01 30.62
C GLU A 49 6.57 -3.71 29.89
N ALA A 50 7.37 -2.77 30.42
CA ALA A 50 8.69 -2.46 29.86
C ALA A 50 9.68 -3.64 29.94
N ILE A 51 9.57 -4.49 30.98
CA ILE A 51 10.34 -5.72 31.09
C ILE A 51 9.85 -6.77 30.08
N GLN A 52 8.54 -6.88 29.83
CA GLN A 52 7.97 -7.76 28.80
C GLN A 52 8.51 -7.43 27.41
N LEU A 53 8.58 -6.15 27.03
CA LEU A 53 9.08 -5.69 25.72
C LEU A 53 10.56 -6.02 25.47
N LYS A 54 11.36 -6.19 26.53
CA LYS A 54 12.78 -6.57 26.42
C LYS A 54 13.03 -8.09 26.41
N ASN A 55 11.99 -8.91 26.58
CA ASN A 55 12.11 -10.36 26.69
C ASN A 55 12.17 -11.04 25.32
N THR A 56 13.29 -10.88 24.61
CA THR A 56 13.59 -11.48 23.29
C THR A 56 14.04 -12.94 23.41
N ASP A 57 13.21 -13.80 24.01
CA ASP A 57 13.49 -15.23 24.03
C ASP A 57 13.09 -15.89 22.71
N ILE A 58 14.10 -16.23 21.92
CA ILE A 58 14.02 -16.84 20.58
C ILE A 58 13.52 -18.30 20.58
N ALA A 59 13.08 -18.81 21.74
CA ALA A 59 12.62 -20.19 21.95
C ALA A 59 11.28 -20.23 22.72
N SER A 60 10.29 -19.43 22.29
CA SER A 60 8.98 -19.38 22.94
C SER A 60 8.16 -20.65 22.65
N GLN A 61 7.74 -21.34 23.71
CA GLN A 61 6.59 -22.25 23.63
C GLN A 61 5.30 -21.43 23.51
N LEU A 62 4.37 -21.87 22.66
CA LEU A 62 3.12 -21.19 22.33
C LEU A 62 2.20 -21.05 23.57
N GLY A 63 1.50 -19.93 23.69
CA GLY A 63 0.44 -19.72 24.69
C GLY A 63 0.47 -18.36 25.40
N THR A 64 -0.56 -18.09 26.20
CA THR A 64 -0.64 -16.92 27.09
C THR A 64 0.18 -17.18 28.34
N ARG A 65 1.18 -16.33 28.58
CA ARG A 65 1.98 -16.36 29.82
C ARG A 65 1.44 -15.28 30.74
N VAL A 66 0.92 -15.68 31.89
CA VAL A 66 0.44 -14.76 32.93
C VAL A 66 1.49 -14.68 34.03
N ALA A 67 1.94 -13.48 34.34
CA ALA A 67 2.73 -13.18 35.52
C ALA A 67 1.84 -12.49 36.55
N THR A 68 1.73 -13.07 37.74
CA THR A 68 1.08 -12.44 38.89
C THR A 68 2.16 -11.83 39.78
N ILE A 69 1.98 -10.57 40.14
CA ILE A 69 2.95 -9.78 40.89
C ILE A 69 2.25 -9.24 42.14
N THR A 70 2.83 -9.58 43.28
CA THR A 70 2.54 -8.98 44.58
C THR A 70 3.81 -8.32 45.09
N TYR A 71 3.70 -7.28 45.91
CA TYR A 71 4.83 -6.74 46.65
C TYR A 71 4.53 -6.75 48.15
N THR A 72 5.56 -6.88 48.97
CA THR A 72 5.46 -6.84 50.43
C THR A 72 6.12 -5.57 50.94
N ASP A 73 5.43 -4.79 51.76
CA ASP A 73 5.99 -3.57 52.37
C ASP A 73 7.05 -3.89 53.44
N THR A 74 7.73 -2.85 53.96
CA THR A 74 8.75 -3.01 55.01
C THR A 74 8.18 -3.50 56.34
N ASN A 75 6.86 -3.52 56.50
CA ASN A 75 6.15 -4.01 57.68
C ASN A 75 5.62 -5.45 57.48
N GLY A 76 5.84 -6.06 56.31
CA GLY A 76 5.40 -7.41 55.98
C GLY A 76 4.00 -7.51 55.36
N ASN A 77 3.35 -6.40 54.99
CA ASN A 77 2.02 -6.43 54.37
C ASN A 77 2.13 -6.67 52.86
N GLU A 78 1.45 -7.69 52.35
CA GLU A 78 1.37 -7.97 50.91
C GLU A 78 0.29 -7.11 50.21
N SER A 79 0.59 -6.68 48.99
CA SER A 79 -0.36 -5.97 48.12
C SER A 79 -1.38 -6.92 47.50
N GLU A 80 -2.49 -6.36 47.02
CA GLU A 80 -3.35 -7.07 46.07
C GLU A 80 -2.54 -7.48 44.83
N PRO A 81 -2.78 -8.68 44.26
CA PRO A 81 -2.04 -9.18 43.11
C PRO A 81 -2.40 -8.41 41.84
N ALA A 82 -1.40 -7.85 41.17
CA ALA A 82 -1.50 -7.35 39.81
C ALA A 82 -1.12 -8.45 38.82
N THR A 83 -1.86 -8.59 37.73
CA THR A 83 -1.54 -9.58 36.69
C THR A 83 -1.13 -8.87 35.40
N ALA A 84 -0.08 -9.38 34.75
CA ALA A 84 0.34 -8.98 33.42
C ALA A 84 0.36 -10.22 32.52
N SER A 85 -0.25 -10.13 31.34
CA SER A 85 -0.32 -11.23 30.39
C SER A 85 0.47 -10.88 29.14
N LEU A 86 1.27 -11.83 28.64
CA LEU A 86 1.91 -11.76 27.34
C LEU A 86 1.34 -12.87 26.46
N SER A 87 0.65 -12.48 25.38
CA SER A 87 0.19 -13.40 24.34
C SER A 87 1.23 -13.46 23.22
N VAL A 88 1.80 -14.65 23.00
CA VAL A 88 2.70 -14.90 21.86
C VAL A 88 1.97 -15.83 20.89
N ALA A 89 1.49 -15.28 19.79
CA ALA A 89 0.95 -16.04 18.66
C ALA A 89 2.05 -16.26 17.60
N LEU A 90 2.09 -17.45 16.98
CA LEU A 90 2.77 -17.58 15.69
C LEU A 90 1.87 -16.95 14.63
N TYR A 91 2.38 -15.98 13.88
CA TYR A 91 1.90 -15.80 12.52
C TYR A 91 2.42 -16.98 11.70
N ARG A 92 1.72 -18.12 11.74
CA ARG A 92 1.98 -19.23 10.81
C ARG A 92 1.45 -18.87 9.42
N GLY A 93 1.97 -17.80 8.80
CA GLY A 93 1.58 -17.28 7.48
C GLY A 93 0.22 -17.77 6.98
N PHE A 94 0.20 -18.41 5.82
CA PHE A 94 -0.91 -19.22 5.35
C PHE A 94 -0.37 -20.42 4.56
N VAL A 95 -1.23 -21.39 4.28
CA VAL A 95 -0.89 -22.56 3.44
C VAL A 95 -1.53 -22.38 2.07
N ILE A 96 -0.81 -22.76 1.02
CA ILE A 96 -1.33 -22.87 -0.36
C ILE A 96 -1.49 -24.36 -0.67
N ASN A 97 -2.73 -24.82 -0.81
CA ASN A 97 -3.04 -26.19 -1.20
C ASN A 97 -3.12 -26.28 -2.73
N GLY A 98 -2.40 -27.23 -3.31
CA GLY A 98 -2.35 -27.44 -4.76
C GLY A 98 -3.69 -27.82 -5.39
N GLU A 99 -3.85 -27.54 -6.68
CA GLU A 99 -5.10 -27.78 -7.43
C GLU A 99 -5.36 -29.27 -7.66
N VAL A 100 -4.41 -29.97 -8.29
CA VAL A 100 -4.49 -31.40 -8.59
C VAL A 100 -3.22 -32.11 -8.12
N ALA A 101 -3.37 -33.34 -7.63
CA ALA A 101 -2.24 -34.18 -7.24
C ALA A 101 -1.33 -34.46 -8.45
N GLY A 102 -0.04 -34.16 -8.31
CA GLY A 102 0.95 -34.32 -9.38
C GLY A 102 1.27 -33.05 -10.17
N ASP A 103 0.53 -31.95 -9.96
CA ASP A 103 0.80 -30.66 -10.62
C ASP A 103 2.10 -29.99 -10.13
N GLN A 104 2.61 -30.43 -8.98
CA GLN A 104 3.83 -29.92 -8.35
C GLN A 104 3.79 -28.40 -8.11
N SER A 105 2.61 -27.87 -7.78
CA SER A 105 2.43 -26.47 -7.36
C SER A 105 3.32 -26.15 -6.17
N GLY A 106 4.07 -25.05 -6.26
CA GLY A 106 5.04 -24.65 -5.23
C GLY A 106 6.45 -25.18 -5.47
N PHE A 107 6.70 -25.86 -6.60
CA PHE A 107 8.06 -26.24 -7.00
C PHE A 107 8.98 -25.03 -7.17
N SER A 108 8.43 -23.91 -7.67
CA SER A 108 9.10 -22.61 -7.73
C SER A 108 8.16 -21.53 -7.21
N VAL A 109 8.68 -20.65 -6.36
CA VAL A 109 7.97 -19.49 -5.81
C VAL A 109 8.89 -18.27 -5.88
N SER A 110 8.34 -17.13 -6.28
CA SER A 110 9.01 -15.82 -6.24
C SER A 110 8.03 -14.75 -5.75
N SER A 111 8.58 -13.63 -5.30
CA SER A 111 7.78 -12.40 -5.21
C SER A 111 7.34 -11.97 -6.62
N ALA A 112 6.11 -11.49 -6.74
CA ALA A 112 5.56 -10.87 -7.94
C ALA A 112 5.44 -9.34 -7.82
N GLY A 113 5.76 -8.76 -6.65
CA GLY A 113 5.37 -7.40 -6.29
C GLY A 113 3.87 -7.30 -5.99
N ASP A 114 3.37 -6.11 -5.67
CA ASP A 114 1.94 -5.84 -5.51
C ASP A 114 1.29 -5.64 -6.88
N VAL A 115 0.76 -6.71 -7.48
CA VAL A 115 0.21 -6.66 -8.84
C VAL A 115 -1.26 -6.23 -8.87
N ASN A 116 -1.93 -6.22 -7.71
CA ASN A 116 -3.35 -5.85 -7.60
C ASN A 116 -3.57 -4.45 -6.98
N GLY A 117 -2.50 -3.80 -6.50
CA GLY A 117 -2.50 -2.44 -5.95
C GLY A 117 -3.10 -2.34 -4.54
N ASP A 118 -3.18 -3.43 -3.78
CA ASP A 118 -3.77 -3.44 -2.43
C ASP A 118 -2.77 -3.09 -1.31
N GLY A 119 -1.51 -2.84 -1.67
CA GLY A 119 -0.41 -2.50 -0.78
C GLY A 119 0.30 -3.71 -0.16
N LEU A 120 -0.02 -4.93 -0.59
CA LEU A 120 0.64 -6.16 -0.15
C LEU A 120 1.37 -6.82 -1.33
N ASP A 121 2.63 -7.20 -1.12
CA ASP A 121 3.38 -7.96 -2.13
C ASP A 121 2.72 -9.32 -2.40
N ASP A 122 2.54 -9.65 -3.68
CA ASP A 122 1.98 -10.89 -4.18
C ASP A 122 3.06 -11.94 -4.46
N LEU A 123 2.61 -13.19 -4.63
CA LEU A 123 3.49 -14.32 -4.94
C LEU A 123 3.15 -14.92 -6.30
N ILE A 124 4.17 -15.27 -7.08
CA ILE A 124 4.01 -16.13 -8.24
C ILE A 124 4.43 -17.56 -7.88
N VAL A 125 3.54 -18.52 -8.18
CA VAL A 125 3.71 -19.94 -7.86
C VAL A 125 3.62 -20.78 -9.13
N GLY A 126 4.67 -21.54 -9.41
CA GLY A 126 4.73 -22.46 -10.55
C GLY A 126 4.20 -23.85 -10.21
N ALA A 127 3.46 -24.44 -11.16
CA ALA A 127 3.00 -25.82 -11.14
C ALA A 127 3.33 -26.50 -12.49
N TYR A 128 4.59 -26.89 -12.66
CA TYR A 128 5.09 -27.39 -13.94
C TYR A 128 4.51 -28.75 -14.36
N GLY A 129 4.01 -29.54 -13.40
CA GLY A 129 3.37 -30.83 -13.65
C GLY A 129 1.91 -30.71 -14.11
N ALA A 130 1.34 -29.50 -14.07
CA ALA A 130 -0.04 -29.27 -14.46
C ALA A 130 -0.23 -29.47 -15.97
N ASN A 131 -1.44 -29.92 -16.34
CA ASN A 131 -1.74 -30.39 -17.69
C ASN A 131 -2.92 -29.65 -18.37
N PRO A 132 -3.05 -28.31 -18.30
CA PRO A 132 -4.18 -27.61 -18.92
C PRO A 132 -4.24 -27.78 -20.45
N ASN A 133 -3.10 -27.91 -21.12
CA ASN A 133 -2.99 -27.95 -22.59
C ASN A 133 -2.17 -29.14 -23.10
N GLY A 134 -1.95 -30.17 -22.28
CA GLY A 134 -1.11 -31.33 -22.59
C GLY A 134 -0.17 -31.70 -21.44
N ILE A 135 0.60 -32.77 -21.62
CA ILE A 135 1.48 -33.30 -20.56
C ILE A 135 2.52 -32.25 -20.15
N ASN A 136 2.55 -31.90 -18.87
CA ASN A 136 3.44 -30.92 -18.24
C ASN A 136 3.47 -29.58 -18.98
N SER A 137 2.34 -29.14 -19.56
CA SER A 137 2.25 -27.80 -20.17
C SER A 137 2.37 -26.69 -19.12
N GLY A 138 2.16 -27.02 -17.85
CA GLY A 138 2.34 -26.15 -16.70
C GLY A 138 1.18 -25.20 -16.47
N LYS A 139 1.11 -24.69 -15.23
CA LYS A 139 0.31 -23.54 -14.81
C LYS A 139 1.18 -22.61 -13.96
N ALA A 140 0.85 -21.33 -13.97
CA ALA A 140 1.36 -20.35 -13.02
C ALA A 140 0.17 -19.70 -12.32
N TYR A 141 0.32 -19.41 -11.03
CA TYR A 141 -0.67 -18.73 -10.22
C TYR A 141 -0.06 -17.47 -9.63
N ILE A 142 -0.79 -16.37 -9.71
CA ILE A 142 -0.54 -15.20 -8.87
C ILE A 142 -1.43 -15.32 -7.63
N ILE A 143 -0.80 -15.21 -6.47
CA ILE A 143 -1.44 -15.33 -5.18
C ILE A 143 -1.35 -13.97 -4.50
N PHE A 144 -2.49 -13.30 -4.38
CA PHE A 144 -2.53 -11.98 -3.78
C PHE A 144 -2.12 -12.02 -2.30
N GLY A 145 -1.36 -11.00 -1.91
CA GLY A 145 -0.99 -10.75 -0.53
C GLY A 145 -2.23 -10.64 0.36
N LYS A 146 -2.10 -11.06 1.62
CA LYS A 146 -3.22 -11.03 2.57
C LYS A 146 -2.73 -10.97 4.02
N THR A 147 -3.56 -10.36 4.87
CA THR A 147 -3.27 -10.19 6.30
C THR A 147 -3.85 -11.31 7.17
N ASP A 148 -4.85 -12.04 6.66
CA ASP A 148 -5.42 -13.20 7.35
C ASP A 148 -4.60 -14.48 7.07
N THR A 149 -4.78 -15.49 7.92
CA THR A 149 -4.02 -16.75 7.87
C THR A 149 -4.78 -17.91 7.24
N ASN A 150 -5.93 -17.64 6.61
CA ASN A 150 -6.75 -18.68 5.99
C ASN A 150 -6.00 -19.28 4.80
N ALA A 151 -6.06 -20.62 4.71
CA ALA A 151 -5.46 -21.36 3.62
C ALA A 151 -6.08 -20.97 2.26
N ILE A 152 -5.21 -20.91 1.26
CA ILE A 152 -5.58 -20.75 -0.14
C ILE A 152 -5.67 -22.14 -0.76
N ASP A 153 -6.73 -22.38 -1.53
CA ASP A 153 -7.00 -23.65 -2.17
C ASP A 153 -7.07 -23.44 -3.68
N LEU A 154 -6.02 -23.83 -4.39
CA LEU A 154 -5.93 -23.60 -5.83
C LEU A 154 -7.03 -24.35 -6.60
N ALA A 155 -7.59 -25.43 -6.03
CA ALA A 155 -8.74 -26.14 -6.61
C ALA A 155 -10.03 -25.31 -6.59
N LYS A 156 -10.10 -24.28 -5.73
CA LYS A 156 -11.24 -23.35 -5.63
C LYS A 156 -11.09 -22.10 -6.48
N LEU A 157 -9.97 -21.94 -7.19
CA LEU A 157 -9.79 -20.81 -8.11
C LEU A 157 -10.78 -20.83 -9.29
N GLY A 158 -11.54 -21.92 -9.46
CA GLY A 158 -12.58 -22.03 -10.47
C GLY A 158 -12.01 -22.27 -11.86
N GLY A 159 -12.81 -22.87 -12.75
CA GLY A 159 -12.52 -22.91 -14.19
C GLY A 159 -12.78 -21.56 -14.88
N ASP A 160 -13.39 -20.62 -14.16
CA ASP A 160 -13.50 -19.24 -14.56
C ASP A 160 -12.18 -18.57 -14.13
N SER A 161 -11.23 -18.43 -15.06
CA SER A 161 -10.20 -17.40 -14.92
C SER A 161 -10.94 -16.08 -14.72
N LYS A 162 -11.19 -15.70 -13.46
CA LYS A 162 -12.09 -14.59 -13.11
C LYS A 162 -11.61 -13.25 -13.67
N TYR A 163 -10.36 -13.22 -14.14
CA TYR A 163 -9.63 -12.06 -14.62
C TYR A 163 -8.78 -12.47 -15.82
N ALA A 164 -9.41 -13.02 -16.86
CA ALA A 164 -8.77 -13.04 -18.17
C ALA A 164 -8.46 -11.58 -18.58
N ILE A 165 -7.37 -11.36 -19.30
CA ILE A 165 -7.16 -10.05 -19.94
C ILE A 165 -8.28 -9.90 -20.98
N ASP A 166 -9.18 -8.95 -20.76
CA ASP A 166 -10.30 -8.70 -21.66
C ASP A 166 -9.82 -8.06 -22.95
N TYR A 167 -8.88 -7.12 -22.84
CA TYR A 167 -8.26 -6.43 -23.95
C TYR A 167 -6.74 -6.56 -23.91
N LEU A 168 -6.20 -7.34 -24.84
CA LEU A 168 -4.76 -7.51 -25.03
C LEU A 168 -4.33 -6.85 -26.33
N GLY A 169 -3.44 -5.87 -26.26
CA GLY A 169 -2.79 -5.26 -27.41
C GLY A 169 -1.53 -6.00 -27.84
N ASP A 170 -0.74 -5.35 -28.69
CA ASP A 170 0.51 -5.88 -29.23
C ASP A 170 1.69 -4.91 -29.08
N LYS A 171 2.47 -4.70 -30.13
CA LYS A 171 3.66 -3.84 -30.13
C LYS A 171 3.48 -2.60 -31.01
N ASN A 172 2.28 -2.42 -31.54
CA ASN A 172 1.89 -1.32 -32.39
C ASN A 172 0.82 -0.51 -31.65
N ALA A 173 0.61 0.74 -32.07
CA ALA A 173 -0.51 1.55 -31.58
C ALA A 173 -1.85 0.80 -31.72
N ASN A 174 -2.55 0.64 -30.61
CA ASN A 174 -3.82 -0.04 -30.50
C ASN A 174 -4.90 0.93 -30.00
N THR A 175 -6.15 0.63 -30.34
CA THR A 175 -7.32 1.29 -29.77
C THR A 175 -8.17 0.22 -29.11
N LEU A 176 -8.20 0.23 -27.78
CA LEU A 176 -8.88 -0.76 -26.95
C LEU A 176 -10.03 -0.07 -26.25
N THR A 177 -11.27 -0.46 -26.56
CA THR A 177 -12.47 0.20 -26.04
C THR A 177 -13.31 -0.80 -25.26
N GLY A 178 -13.43 -0.56 -23.95
CA GLY A 178 -14.21 -1.33 -23.00
C GLY A 178 -15.70 -1.09 -23.05
N THR A 179 -16.38 -1.66 -22.05
CA THR A 179 -17.81 -1.55 -21.86
C THR A 179 -18.12 -0.89 -20.51
N SER A 180 -19.32 -1.08 -19.97
CA SER A 180 -19.62 -0.63 -18.61
C SER A 180 -19.34 -1.70 -17.55
N SER A 181 -18.67 -2.80 -17.91
CA SER A 181 -18.35 -3.90 -17.00
C SER A 181 -16.95 -3.70 -16.42
N ASP A 182 -16.55 -4.53 -15.46
CA ASP A 182 -15.17 -4.49 -14.96
C ASP A 182 -14.26 -5.21 -15.94
N GLU A 183 -13.31 -4.50 -16.57
CA GLU A 183 -12.40 -5.09 -17.55
C GLU A 183 -10.92 -4.91 -17.21
N ILE A 184 -10.08 -5.75 -17.81
CA ILE A 184 -8.62 -5.66 -17.72
C ILE A 184 -8.03 -5.40 -19.10
N PHE A 185 -7.31 -4.29 -19.20
CA PHE A 185 -6.60 -3.86 -20.40
C PHE A 185 -5.09 -4.05 -20.19
N VAL A 186 -4.44 -4.65 -21.17
CA VAL A 186 -2.98 -4.75 -21.28
C VAL A 186 -2.61 -4.41 -22.72
N ALA A 187 -2.23 -3.15 -23.00
CA ALA A 187 -2.05 -2.69 -24.38
C ALA A 187 -0.68 -3.07 -24.96
N GLY A 188 0.39 -3.02 -24.16
CA GLY A 188 1.68 -3.61 -24.53
C GLY A 188 2.70 -2.56 -24.91
N ALA A 189 3.05 -2.43 -26.18
CA ALA A 189 3.94 -1.36 -26.63
C ALA A 189 3.35 -0.65 -27.84
N GLY A 190 3.75 0.60 -28.06
CA GLY A 190 3.11 1.46 -29.05
C GLY A 190 2.41 2.61 -28.34
N ASN A 191 1.91 3.58 -29.11
CA ASN A 191 1.12 4.67 -28.53
C ASN A 191 -0.34 4.26 -28.59
N ASP A 192 -0.85 3.77 -27.48
CA ASP A 192 -2.12 3.09 -27.37
C ASP A 192 -3.21 4.04 -26.86
N THR A 193 -4.46 3.78 -27.24
CA THR A 193 -5.63 4.47 -26.69
C THR A 193 -6.51 3.44 -26.00
N LEU A 194 -6.70 3.58 -24.69
CA LEU A 194 -7.51 2.69 -23.86
C LEU A 194 -8.73 3.48 -23.36
N THR A 195 -9.94 2.98 -23.60
CA THR A 195 -11.18 3.65 -23.17
C THR A 195 -11.98 2.74 -22.27
N GLY A 196 -12.24 3.17 -21.02
CA GLY A 196 -12.97 2.38 -20.04
C GLY A 196 -14.44 2.18 -20.35
N ASN A 197 -15.18 3.27 -20.58
CA ASN A 197 -16.65 3.32 -20.67
C ASN A 197 -17.43 2.95 -19.39
N GLY A 198 -16.79 2.52 -18.31
CA GLY A 198 -17.37 2.42 -16.97
C GLY A 198 -16.85 1.22 -16.20
N GLY A 199 -17.45 0.87 -15.06
CA GLY A 199 -16.99 -0.27 -14.24
C GLY A 199 -15.68 -0.04 -13.47
N MET A 200 -15.19 -1.09 -12.81
CA MET A 200 -13.90 -1.12 -12.10
C MET A 200 -12.80 -1.68 -13.01
N ASP A 201 -12.30 -0.83 -13.89
CA ASP A 201 -11.30 -1.22 -14.89
C ASP A 201 -9.86 -1.18 -14.36
N VAL A 202 -9.03 -2.08 -14.90
CA VAL A 202 -7.58 -2.07 -14.76
C VAL A 202 -6.97 -1.70 -16.11
N PHE A 203 -6.28 -0.56 -16.18
CA PHE A 203 -5.53 -0.15 -17.36
C PHE A 203 -4.04 -0.34 -17.13
N ASN A 204 -3.41 -1.20 -17.94
CA ASN A 204 -1.97 -1.27 -18.09
C ASN A 204 -1.63 -0.92 -19.54
N ALA A 205 -1.19 0.32 -19.78
CA ALA A 205 -0.96 0.80 -21.15
C ALA A 205 0.37 0.26 -21.71
N GLY A 206 1.48 0.41 -20.98
CA GLY A 206 2.70 -0.34 -21.24
C GLY A 206 3.84 0.56 -21.69
N LEU A 207 4.43 0.36 -22.88
CA LEU A 207 5.52 1.21 -23.38
C LEU A 207 5.05 2.09 -24.53
N GLY A 208 5.13 3.41 -24.38
CA GLY A 208 4.73 4.34 -25.43
C GLY A 208 4.26 5.66 -24.86
N SER A 209 3.57 6.44 -25.69
CA SER A 209 2.80 7.57 -25.19
C SER A 209 1.33 7.24 -25.35
N ASP A 210 0.70 6.90 -24.25
CA ASP A 210 -0.62 6.28 -24.23
C ASP A 210 -1.71 7.26 -23.76
N ASP A 211 -2.91 7.13 -24.32
CA ASP A 211 -4.10 7.86 -23.92
C ASP A 211 -5.05 6.92 -23.18
N ILE A 212 -5.22 7.12 -21.87
CA ILE A 212 -6.15 6.36 -21.03
C ILE A 212 -7.37 7.23 -20.74
N ILE A 213 -8.53 6.81 -21.23
CA ILE A 213 -9.77 7.59 -21.22
C ILE A 213 -10.74 7.00 -20.20
N ILE A 214 -11.10 7.80 -19.19
CA ILE A 214 -11.98 7.40 -18.08
C ILE A 214 -13.18 8.33 -17.96
N ASN A 215 -14.33 7.78 -17.52
CA ASN A 215 -15.54 8.56 -17.27
C ASN A 215 -15.93 8.60 -15.79
N ALA A 216 -17.07 9.21 -15.47
CA ALA A 216 -17.59 9.33 -14.10
C ALA A 216 -17.67 8.00 -13.33
N SER A 217 -18.01 6.90 -14.00
CA SER A 217 -18.10 5.57 -13.38
C SER A 217 -16.71 5.04 -13.01
N ASN A 218 -15.73 5.23 -13.90
CA ASN A 218 -14.35 4.82 -13.63
C ASN A 218 -13.73 5.65 -12.48
N ILE A 219 -13.98 6.96 -12.43
CA ILE A 219 -13.55 7.83 -11.32
C ILE A 219 -14.13 7.31 -9.99
N THR A 220 -15.44 7.02 -9.97
CA THR A 220 -16.11 6.46 -8.78
C THR A 220 -15.49 5.13 -8.34
N ALA A 221 -15.05 4.31 -9.29
CA ALA A 221 -14.36 3.06 -9.00
C ALA A 221 -12.95 3.29 -8.42
N LEU A 222 -12.19 4.26 -8.93
CA LEU A 222 -10.86 4.60 -8.42
C LEU A 222 -10.90 5.14 -6.97
N GLU A 223 -11.94 5.90 -6.61
CA GLU A 223 -12.14 6.41 -5.24
C GLU A 223 -12.56 5.33 -4.23
N GLN A 224 -13.01 4.16 -4.68
CA GLN A 224 -13.47 3.11 -3.75
C GLN A 224 -12.31 2.57 -2.90
N THR A 225 -12.56 2.36 -1.61
CA THR A 225 -11.61 1.77 -0.68
C THR A 225 -12.14 0.45 -0.13
N GLY A 226 -11.23 -0.47 0.23
CA GLY A 226 -11.57 -1.76 0.82
C GLY A 226 -11.38 -2.96 -0.11
N THR A 227 -11.68 -4.14 0.42
CA THR A 227 -11.39 -5.42 -0.23
C THR A 227 -12.17 -5.59 -1.53
N GLY A 228 -11.46 -5.94 -2.61
CA GLY A 228 -12.07 -6.29 -3.90
C GLY A 228 -12.11 -5.16 -4.93
N ASN A 229 -11.76 -3.92 -4.56
CA ASN A 229 -11.56 -2.86 -5.53
C ASN A 229 -10.23 -3.06 -6.29
N ARG A 230 -10.33 -3.21 -7.60
CA ARG A 230 -9.20 -3.40 -8.52
C ARG A 230 -8.96 -2.21 -9.45
N ALA A 231 -9.80 -1.17 -9.40
CA ALA A 231 -9.68 -0.04 -10.31
C ALA A 231 -8.27 0.56 -10.25
N ARG A 232 -7.61 0.63 -11.41
CA ARG A 232 -6.21 1.04 -11.52
C ARG A 232 -5.92 1.62 -12.89
N VAL A 233 -5.07 2.63 -12.93
CA VAL A 233 -4.52 3.28 -14.11
C VAL A 233 -3.00 3.24 -13.99
N ASP A 234 -2.36 2.63 -14.98
CA ASP A 234 -0.91 2.48 -15.06
C ASP A 234 -0.49 2.76 -16.51
N GLY A 235 0.10 3.94 -16.76
CA GLY A 235 0.59 4.31 -18.09
C GLY A 235 1.83 3.50 -18.49
N GLY A 236 2.70 3.24 -17.53
CA GLY A 236 3.94 2.51 -17.72
C GLY A 236 5.10 3.40 -18.17
N GLY A 237 5.69 3.10 -19.33
CA GLY A 237 6.91 3.74 -19.79
C GLY A 237 6.66 4.67 -20.95
N GLY A 238 6.77 5.98 -20.71
CA GLY A 238 6.88 6.99 -21.74
C GLY A 238 6.26 8.31 -21.31
N THR A 239 5.24 8.78 -22.01
CA THR A 239 4.53 10.01 -21.61
C THR A 239 3.06 9.76 -21.81
N ASP A 240 2.38 9.54 -20.70
CA ASP A 240 1.05 8.97 -20.71
C ASP A 240 0.02 9.99 -20.21
N THR A 241 -1.16 9.95 -20.85
CA THR A 241 -2.25 10.90 -20.64
C THR A 241 -3.43 10.19 -20.00
N LEU A 242 -3.83 10.62 -18.81
CA LEU A 242 -5.12 10.28 -18.23
C LEU A 242 -6.16 11.34 -18.64
N LYS A 243 -7.07 10.97 -19.53
CA LYS A 243 -8.10 11.86 -20.10
C LYS A 243 -9.47 11.60 -19.48
N LEU A 244 -10.16 12.68 -19.12
CA LEU A 244 -11.55 12.63 -18.66
C LEU A 244 -12.53 12.74 -19.84
N GLU A 245 -13.42 11.76 -19.97
CA GLU A 245 -14.53 11.79 -20.91
C GLU A 245 -15.86 11.94 -20.19
N GLY A 246 -16.50 13.10 -20.37
CA GLY A 246 -17.80 13.39 -19.78
C GLY A 246 -18.06 14.88 -19.59
N ALA A 247 -19.04 15.20 -18.75
CA ALA A 247 -19.38 16.56 -18.37
C ALA A 247 -19.28 16.76 -16.85
N ASP A 248 -18.75 17.91 -16.44
CA ASP A 248 -18.73 18.36 -15.04
C ASP A 248 -18.08 17.33 -14.07
N LEU A 249 -17.01 16.67 -14.54
CA LEU A 249 -16.34 15.62 -13.78
C LEU A 249 -15.39 16.20 -12.74
N THR A 250 -15.25 15.52 -11.61
CA THR A 250 -14.21 15.85 -10.62
C THR A 250 -13.31 14.64 -10.43
N LEU A 251 -12.03 14.77 -10.80
CA LEU A 251 -10.98 13.84 -10.44
C LEU A 251 -10.30 14.34 -9.16
N ASP A 252 -10.62 13.73 -8.03
CA ASP A 252 -10.09 14.10 -6.71
C ASP A 252 -9.01 13.10 -6.30
N LEU A 253 -7.76 13.36 -6.68
CA LEU A 253 -6.63 12.47 -6.37
C LEU A 253 -6.45 12.28 -4.87
N THR A 254 -6.83 13.28 -4.05
CA THR A 254 -6.75 13.20 -2.59
C THR A 254 -7.65 12.13 -1.96
N LYS A 255 -8.60 11.57 -2.72
CA LYS A 255 -9.47 10.45 -2.32
C LYS A 255 -9.07 9.11 -2.91
N ILE A 256 -8.17 9.11 -3.89
CA ILE A 256 -7.68 7.93 -4.58
C ILE A 256 -6.39 7.53 -3.87
N SER A 257 -6.17 6.23 -3.65
CA SER A 257 -4.88 5.80 -3.11
C SER A 257 -3.79 6.05 -4.14
N ASP A 258 -2.66 6.60 -3.70
CA ASP A 258 -1.45 6.90 -4.50
C ASP A 258 -0.87 5.71 -5.31
N ARG A 259 -1.38 4.49 -5.11
CA ARG A 259 -1.00 3.30 -5.87
C ARG A 259 -1.95 2.97 -7.04
N ARG A 260 -3.10 3.66 -7.13
CA ARG A 260 -4.13 3.36 -8.13
C ARG A 260 -3.96 4.13 -9.42
N ILE A 261 -3.27 5.26 -9.40
CA ILE A 261 -2.91 6.03 -10.59
C ILE A 261 -1.40 6.22 -10.52
N GLN A 262 -0.69 5.68 -11.50
CA GLN A 262 0.76 5.76 -11.59
C GLN A 262 1.20 5.85 -13.04
N ASP A 263 2.42 6.32 -13.25
CA ASP A 263 3.03 6.50 -14.56
C ASP A 263 2.15 7.30 -15.52
N ILE A 264 1.67 8.46 -15.04
CA ILE A 264 0.89 9.45 -15.77
C ILE A 264 1.60 10.80 -15.67
N GLU A 265 1.98 11.36 -16.81
CA GLU A 265 2.64 12.68 -16.90
C GLU A 265 1.66 13.79 -17.31
N VAL A 266 0.52 13.43 -17.90
CA VAL A 266 -0.49 14.38 -18.36
C VAL A 266 -1.86 13.99 -17.84
N ILE A 267 -2.57 14.93 -17.21
CA ILE A 267 -4.00 14.80 -16.93
C ILE A 267 -4.74 15.76 -17.86
N ASP A 268 -5.59 15.20 -18.71
CA ASP A 268 -6.41 15.95 -19.65
C ASP A 268 -7.85 16.04 -19.13
N ILE A 269 -8.23 17.20 -18.63
CA ILE A 269 -9.58 17.50 -18.14
C ILE A 269 -10.45 18.24 -19.16
N THR A 270 -10.06 18.30 -20.45
CA THR A 270 -10.81 18.95 -21.57
C THR A 270 -12.15 18.30 -21.94
N GLY A 271 -12.75 17.51 -21.04
CA GLY A 271 -14.11 17.05 -21.18
C GLY A 271 -15.07 18.24 -21.31
N SER A 272 -16.34 17.97 -21.61
CA SER A 272 -17.33 19.05 -21.62
C SER A 272 -17.59 19.63 -20.21
N GLY A 273 -18.10 20.86 -20.12
CA GLY A 273 -18.52 21.44 -18.85
C GLY A 273 -17.37 21.79 -17.92
N ASP A 274 -17.68 21.99 -16.63
CA ASP A 274 -16.72 22.49 -15.64
C ASP A 274 -15.99 21.30 -14.97
N ASN A 275 -14.94 20.76 -15.59
CA ASN A 275 -14.19 19.66 -14.97
C ASN A 275 -13.19 20.18 -13.92
N ILE A 276 -12.95 19.37 -12.91
CA ILE A 276 -12.13 19.74 -11.76
C ILE A 276 -11.08 18.66 -11.49
N LEU A 277 -9.82 19.06 -11.44
CA LEU A 277 -8.75 18.24 -10.87
C LEU A 277 -8.42 18.74 -9.46
N LYS A 278 -8.33 17.84 -8.49
CA LYS A 278 -7.80 18.14 -7.16
C LYS A 278 -6.62 17.25 -6.82
N LEU A 279 -5.58 17.83 -6.26
CA LEU A 279 -4.36 17.13 -5.90
C LEU A 279 -3.59 17.83 -4.77
N ASN A 280 -2.65 17.09 -4.19
CA ASN A 280 -1.63 17.58 -3.26
C ASN A 280 -0.22 17.14 -3.72
N LEU A 281 0.83 17.44 -2.94
CA LEU A 281 2.21 17.11 -3.29
C LEU A 281 2.44 15.59 -3.44
N ASP A 282 1.89 14.77 -2.53
CA ASP A 282 2.06 13.32 -2.56
C ASP A 282 1.38 12.74 -3.81
N ASP A 283 0.20 13.24 -4.18
CA ASP A 283 -0.50 12.81 -5.40
C ASP A 283 0.36 13.06 -6.65
N LEU A 284 1.00 14.23 -6.76
CA LEU A 284 1.87 14.55 -7.91
C LEU A 284 3.11 13.65 -7.94
N LEU A 285 3.77 13.45 -6.79
CA LEU A 285 4.97 12.62 -6.69
C LEU A 285 4.73 11.14 -6.98
N HIS A 286 3.49 10.66 -6.81
CA HIS A 286 3.11 9.29 -7.12
C HIS A 286 2.44 9.14 -8.49
N ALA A 287 1.99 10.25 -9.11
CA ALA A 287 1.37 10.21 -10.43
C ALA A 287 2.33 9.69 -11.50
N SER A 288 3.62 10.05 -11.46
CA SER A 288 4.65 9.57 -12.40
C SER A 288 5.86 9.01 -11.65
N THR A 289 6.37 7.85 -12.05
CA THR A 289 7.66 7.33 -11.53
C THR A 289 8.86 7.82 -12.32
N SER A 290 8.64 8.50 -13.45
CA SER A 290 9.67 8.90 -14.41
C SER A 290 10.06 10.37 -14.28
N THR A 291 9.12 11.21 -13.85
CA THR A 291 9.33 12.65 -13.64
C THR A 291 8.57 13.14 -12.41
N ASN A 292 9.00 14.26 -11.85
CA ASN A 292 8.23 14.98 -10.84
C ASN A 292 7.45 16.15 -11.47
N ILE A 293 7.06 16.00 -12.74
CA ILE A 293 6.34 17.01 -13.50
C ILE A 293 4.99 16.45 -13.93
N LEU A 294 3.92 17.11 -13.51
CA LEU A 294 2.57 16.78 -13.96
C LEU A 294 2.02 17.92 -14.80
N LYS A 295 1.57 17.63 -16.01
CA LYS A 295 0.91 18.61 -16.89
C LYS A 295 -0.59 18.44 -16.82
N VAL A 296 -1.32 19.56 -16.83
CA VAL A 296 -2.78 19.57 -16.86
C VAL A 296 -3.23 20.31 -18.11
N LEU A 297 -4.02 19.62 -18.93
CA LEU A 297 -4.73 20.19 -20.08
C LEU A 297 -6.18 20.42 -19.71
N GLY A 298 -6.78 21.49 -20.21
CA GLY A 298 -8.15 21.88 -19.89
C GLY A 298 -8.58 23.08 -20.74
N ASP A 299 -9.86 23.43 -20.64
CA ASP A 299 -10.44 24.61 -21.25
C ASP A 299 -10.76 25.70 -20.20
N SER A 300 -11.42 26.79 -20.62
CA SER A 300 -11.65 27.96 -19.78
C SER A 300 -12.64 27.75 -18.63
N ASP A 301 -13.46 26.70 -18.68
CA ASP A 301 -14.48 26.41 -17.66
C ASP A 301 -13.93 25.46 -16.57
N ASP A 302 -12.84 24.76 -16.89
CA ASP A 302 -12.13 23.83 -16.04
C ASP A 302 -11.38 24.50 -14.88
N LYS A 303 -11.17 23.74 -13.80
CA LYS A 303 -10.51 24.22 -12.59
C LYS A 303 -9.53 23.22 -12.00
N VAL A 304 -8.45 23.73 -11.41
CA VAL A 304 -7.47 22.92 -10.68
C VAL A 304 -7.36 23.42 -9.24
N ASN A 305 -7.47 22.51 -8.29
CA ASN A 305 -7.20 22.76 -6.87
C ASN A 305 -5.96 21.96 -6.46
N ALA A 306 -4.80 22.63 -6.41
CA ALA A 306 -3.55 22.01 -6.01
C ALA A 306 -3.11 22.54 -4.64
N ALA A 307 -3.45 21.80 -3.58
CA ALA A 307 -3.20 22.23 -2.21
C ALA A 307 -1.69 22.44 -1.96
N GLY A 308 -1.31 23.64 -1.52
CA GLY A 308 0.07 23.98 -1.16
C GLY A 308 0.98 24.42 -2.32
N PHE A 309 0.51 24.29 -3.57
CA PHE A 309 1.25 24.78 -4.73
C PHE A 309 1.15 26.31 -4.86
N SER A 310 2.25 26.94 -5.25
CA SER A 310 2.37 28.37 -5.48
C SER A 310 2.84 28.64 -6.90
N ASP A 311 2.24 29.64 -7.54
CA ASP A 311 2.64 30.11 -8.86
C ASP A 311 4.11 30.56 -8.84
N SER A 312 4.91 29.99 -9.74
CA SER A 312 6.34 30.31 -9.87
C SER A 312 6.59 31.58 -10.70
N THR A 313 5.55 32.14 -11.34
CA THR A 313 5.59 33.23 -12.33
C THR A 313 6.33 32.89 -13.62
N ILE A 314 6.66 31.61 -13.81
CA ILE A 314 7.34 31.08 -15.00
C ILE A 314 6.30 30.43 -15.90
N ASP A 315 6.36 30.81 -17.17
CA ASP A 315 5.58 30.16 -18.22
C ASP A 315 6.48 29.20 -19.02
N LYS A 316 5.94 28.04 -19.39
CA LYS A 316 6.60 27.09 -20.30
C LYS A 316 5.70 26.78 -21.47
N THR A 317 6.28 26.68 -22.67
CA THR A 317 5.55 26.27 -23.88
C THR A 317 6.12 24.96 -24.40
N VAL A 318 5.28 23.93 -24.52
CA VAL A 318 5.63 22.62 -25.09
C VAL A 318 4.55 22.23 -26.08
N ASP A 319 4.97 21.79 -27.27
CA ASP A 319 4.09 21.33 -28.36
C ASP A 319 2.96 22.30 -28.74
N GLY A 320 3.22 23.61 -28.57
CA GLY A 320 2.28 24.68 -28.89
C GLY A 320 1.29 25.04 -27.77
N ILE A 321 1.38 24.37 -26.61
CA ILE A 321 0.58 24.67 -25.41
C ILE A 321 1.45 25.45 -24.42
N THR A 322 0.91 26.54 -23.88
CA THR A 322 1.57 27.35 -22.84
C THR A 322 0.97 27.03 -21.48
N TYR A 323 1.85 26.86 -20.49
CA TYR A 323 1.51 26.47 -19.13
C TYR A 323 2.03 27.51 -18.13
N ASP A 324 1.21 27.82 -17.14
CA ASP A 324 1.66 28.45 -15.90
C ASP A 324 2.28 27.37 -15.01
N VAL A 325 3.50 27.60 -14.52
CA VAL A 325 4.23 26.62 -13.71
C VAL A 325 4.04 26.91 -12.23
N TYR A 326 3.59 25.91 -11.47
CA TYR A 326 3.42 25.95 -10.03
C TYR A 326 4.45 25.05 -9.34
N THR A 327 4.93 25.49 -8.18
CA THR A 327 5.92 24.78 -7.36
C THR A 327 5.42 24.59 -5.93
N HIS A 328 5.97 23.62 -5.21
CA HIS A 328 5.60 23.34 -3.83
C HIS A 328 6.78 23.52 -2.88
N SER A 329 6.62 24.26 -1.78
CA SER A 329 7.74 24.60 -0.86
C SER A 329 8.36 23.40 -0.15
N ASP A 330 7.55 22.36 0.07
CA ASP A 330 7.97 21.14 0.76
C ASP A 330 8.59 20.11 -0.20
N ALA A 331 8.63 20.40 -1.50
CA ALA A 331 9.39 19.59 -2.43
C ALA A 331 10.88 19.66 -2.05
N ASN A 332 11.52 18.50 -1.91
CA ASN A 332 12.96 18.44 -1.68
C ASN A 332 13.67 19.25 -2.78
N THR A 333 14.66 20.08 -2.44
CA THR A 333 15.32 21.01 -3.36
C THR A 333 16.01 20.36 -4.57
N ASN A 334 16.10 19.02 -4.59
CA ASN A 334 16.65 18.24 -5.69
C ASN A 334 15.57 17.49 -6.49
N ALA A 335 14.29 17.61 -6.13
CA ALA A 335 13.20 16.87 -6.75
C ALA A 335 12.57 17.60 -7.94
N ASP A 336 12.84 18.89 -8.16
CA ASP A 336 12.30 19.68 -9.29
C ASP A 336 10.79 19.42 -9.53
N VAL A 337 10.00 19.44 -8.45
CA VAL A 337 8.55 19.20 -8.52
C VAL A 337 7.87 20.40 -9.16
N GLU A 338 7.19 20.17 -10.28
CA GLU A 338 6.48 21.21 -11.00
C GLU A 338 5.09 20.71 -11.45
N LEU A 339 4.06 21.51 -11.18
CA LEU A 339 2.74 21.34 -11.76
C LEU A 339 2.56 22.35 -12.88
N TRP A 340 2.35 21.89 -14.11
CA TRP A 340 2.20 22.76 -15.28
C TRP A 340 0.74 22.79 -15.66
N VAL A 341 0.07 23.91 -15.45
CA VAL A 341 -1.36 24.05 -15.74
C VAL A 341 -1.50 24.87 -17.02
N GLN A 342 -2.19 24.33 -18.02
CA GLN A 342 -2.40 25.04 -19.28
C GLN A 342 -3.07 26.40 -18.99
N GLN A 343 -2.56 27.45 -19.61
CA GLN A 343 -3.16 28.78 -19.52
C GLN A 343 -4.62 28.72 -19.95
N GLU A 344 -5.48 29.47 -19.28
CA GLU A 344 -6.97 29.49 -19.37
C GLU A 344 -7.68 28.65 -18.30
N ILE A 345 -7.02 27.68 -17.68
CA ILE A 345 -7.59 26.93 -16.54
C ILE A 345 -7.55 27.78 -15.26
N VAL A 346 -8.62 27.73 -14.46
CA VAL A 346 -8.68 28.47 -13.19
C VAL A 346 -8.08 27.66 -12.04
N MET A 347 -7.03 28.20 -11.41
CA MET A 347 -6.51 27.71 -10.12
C MET A 347 -7.30 28.29 -8.93
N PHE A 348 -7.71 27.46 -7.97
CA PHE A 348 -8.50 27.90 -6.80
C PHE A 348 -8.27 27.10 -5.52
#